data_AF-A0A966M651-F1
#
_entry.id   AF-A0A966M651-F1
#
_cell.length_a   1.000
_cell.length_b   1.000
_cell.length_c   1.000
_cell.angle_alpha   90.00
_cell.angle_beta   90.00
_cell.angle_gamma   90.00
#
_symmetry.space_group_name_H-M   'P 1'
#
loop_
_entity.id
_entity.type
_entity.pdbx_description
1 polymer ?
#
loop_
_entity_poly.entity_id
_entity_poly.type
_entity_poly.pdbx_seq_one_letter_code
_entity_poly.pdbx_strand_id
1 'polypeptide(L)'
;MGSSKIEHKLPLQVLEELALGQKPTIVMSEGHDPRIISGAIAAHNSGICQIALLGDQIMIKAECKSLGLSLPTDINIIDPKKSNLLPEFESEYLNLRKKKGSSAEEARIKIKEPLYFAAMMVRLGYAAGTVGGAVETTPNVVRAAIQIIG
;
A
#
# COMPACT_ATOMS: atom_id res chain seq x y z
N MET A 1 15.24 40.39 -27.27
CA MET A 1 15.17 38.93 -27.47
C MET A 1 15.34 38.28 -26.10
N GLY A 2 14.23 37.88 -25.48
CA GLY A 2 14.25 37.29 -24.14
C GLY A 2 14.80 35.88 -24.20
N SER A 3 15.92 35.63 -23.53
CA SER A 3 16.45 34.30 -23.31
C SER A 3 15.40 33.49 -22.54
N SER A 4 14.79 32.50 -23.20
CA SER A 4 14.04 31.45 -22.53
C SER A 4 15.00 30.75 -21.55
N LYS A 5 14.83 31.02 -20.25
CA LYS A 5 15.51 30.24 -19.22
C LYS A 5 14.86 28.85 -19.26
N ILE A 6 15.65 27.84 -19.58
CA ILE A 6 15.25 26.45 -19.41
C ILE A 6 15.08 26.23 -17.91
N GLU A 7 13.85 26.01 -17.47
CA GLU A 7 13.55 25.71 -16.07
C GLU A 7 13.91 24.25 -15.81
N HIS A 8 15.00 24.04 -15.05
CA HIS A 8 15.40 22.70 -14.64
C HIS A 8 14.55 22.25 -13.45
N LYS A 9 13.64 21.31 -13.67
CA LYS A 9 12.86 20.67 -12.60
C LYS A 9 13.71 19.62 -11.89
N LEU A 10 13.57 19.54 -10.58
CA LEU A 10 14.13 18.44 -9.78
C LEU A 10 13.40 17.12 -10.09
N PRO A 11 14.06 15.95 -9.98
CA PRO A 11 13.40 14.66 -10.21
C PRO A 11 12.10 14.49 -9.42
N LEU A 12 12.06 14.95 -8.17
CA LEU A 12 10.85 14.87 -7.34
C LEU A 12 9.69 15.67 -7.92
N GLN A 13 9.94 16.89 -8.40
CA GLN A 13 8.90 17.74 -8.99
C GLN A 13 8.31 17.11 -10.25
N VAL A 14 9.16 16.46 -11.06
CA VAL A 14 8.70 15.71 -12.24
C VAL A 14 7.79 14.55 -11.83
N LEU A 15 8.15 13.80 -10.79
CA LEU A 15 7.35 12.67 -10.29
C LEU A 15 6.02 13.14 -9.68
N GLU A 16 6.02 14.24 -8.93
CA GLU A 16 4.83 14.83 -8.33
C GLU A 16 3.84 15.30 -9.40
N GLU A 17 4.31 15.97 -10.45
CA GLU A 17 3.46 16.39 -11.58
C GLU A 17 2.83 15.21 -12.31
N LEU A 18 3.60 14.15 -12.56
CA LEU A 18 3.08 12.93 -13.18
C LEU A 18 2.02 12.25 -12.29
N ALA A 19 2.27 12.20 -10.98
CA ALA A 19 1.35 11.60 -10.03
C ALA A 19 0.04 12.40 -9.91
N LEU A 20 0.11 13.74 -9.86
CA LEU A 20 -1.07 14.62 -9.80
C LEU A 20 -2.04 14.42 -10.98
N GLY A 21 -1.52 14.07 -12.16
CA GLY A 21 -2.33 13.80 -13.34
C GLY A 21 -3.10 12.48 -13.31
N GLN A 22 -2.71 11.53 -12.46
CA GLN A 22 -3.29 10.17 -12.40
C GLN A 22 -3.98 9.87 -11.07
N LYS A 23 -3.46 10.43 -9.96
CA LYS A 23 -3.88 10.17 -8.57
C LYS A 23 -4.04 8.68 -8.26
N PRO A 24 -2.97 7.88 -8.44
CA PRO A 24 -3.01 6.44 -8.22
C PRO A 24 -3.37 6.11 -6.77
N THR A 25 -4.02 4.97 -6.55
CA THR A 25 -4.17 4.41 -5.20
C THR A 25 -2.89 3.67 -4.81
N ILE A 26 -2.28 4.06 -3.70
CA ILE A 26 -1.12 3.41 -3.10
C ILE A 26 -1.53 2.77 -1.79
N VAL A 27 -1.28 1.46 -1.67
CA VAL A 27 -1.51 0.73 -0.42
C VAL A 27 -0.25 0.73 0.45
N MET A 28 -0.41 0.99 1.74
CA MET A 28 0.67 0.97 2.72
C MET A 28 0.45 -0.19 3.70
N SER A 29 1.34 -1.18 3.66
CA SER A 29 1.12 -2.49 4.31
C SER A 29 1.34 -2.48 5.84
N GLU A 30 1.92 -1.42 6.39
CA GLU A 30 2.36 -1.34 7.79
C GLU A 30 1.66 -0.18 8.51
N GLY A 31 0.33 -0.11 8.40
CA GLY A 31 -0.44 1.07 8.81
C GLY A 31 -0.42 1.41 10.30
N HIS A 32 0.17 0.56 11.14
CA HIS A 32 0.39 0.81 12.57
C HIS A 32 1.73 1.48 12.88
N ASP A 33 2.64 1.59 11.90
CA ASP A 33 3.93 2.26 12.11
C ASP A 33 3.76 3.79 12.03
N PRO A 34 4.30 4.56 12.99
CA PRO A 34 4.12 6.02 13.05
C PRO A 34 4.72 6.76 11.84
N ARG A 35 5.77 6.21 11.22
CA ARG A 35 6.39 6.80 10.02
C ARG A 35 5.51 6.58 8.80
N ILE A 36 4.87 5.41 8.71
CA ILE A 36 3.91 5.09 7.65
C ILE A 36 2.66 5.97 7.76
N ILE A 37 2.11 6.14 8.97
CA ILE A 37 0.97 7.04 9.21
C ILE A 37 1.32 8.48 8.80
N SER A 38 2.48 8.97 9.24
CA SER A 38 2.92 10.33 8.91
C SER A 38 3.12 10.51 7.40
N GLY A 39 3.73 9.52 6.73
CA GLY A 39 3.92 9.51 5.29
C GLY A 39 2.61 9.44 4.50
N ALA A 40 1.65 8.64 4.95
CA ALA A 40 0.30 8.56 4.39
C ALA A 40 -0.40 9.91 4.41
N ILE A 41 -0.38 10.59 5.56
CA ILE A 41 -1.00 11.91 5.71
C ILE A 41 -0.30 12.95 4.83
N ALA A 42 1.04 12.93 4.76
CA ALA A 42 1.78 13.85 3.91
C ALA A 42 1.48 13.64 2.41
N ALA A 43 1.48 12.40 1.95
CA ALA A 43 1.19 12.05 0.56
C ALA A 43 -0.27 12.32 0.17
N HIS A 44 -1.19 12.15 1.12
CA HIS A 44 -2.58 12.53 0.95
C HIS A 44 -2.75 14.05 0.83
N ASN A 45 -2.16 14.81 1.76
CA ASN A 45 -2.24 16.28 1.77
C ASN A 45 -1.61 16.94 0.54
N SER A 46 -0.61 16.31 -0.09
CA SER A 46 -0.04 16.79 -1.35
C SER A 46 -0.91 16.46 -2.58
N GLY A 47 -1.92 15.59 -2.43
CA GLY A 47 -2.86 15.24 -3.48
C GLY A 47 -2.29 14.35 -4.60
N ILE A 48 -1.07 13.84 -4.42
CA ILE A 48 -0.35 13.06 -5.45
C ILE A 48 -0.90 11.63 -5.60
N CYS A 49 -1.61 11.11 -4.59
CA CYS A 49 -2.17 9.77 -4.59
C CYS A 49 -3.35 9.63 -3.63
N GLN A 50 -4.14 8.56 -3.82
CA GLN A 50 -5.08 8.06 -2.82
C GLN A 50 -4.36 7.04 -1.94
N ILE A 51 -4.66 7.00 -0.65
CA ILE A 51 -3.99 6.09 0.29
C ILE A 51 -4.96 5.04 0.83
N ALA A 52 -4.50 3.78 0.84
CA ALA A 52 -5.09 2.71 1.64
C ALA A 52 -4.08 2.23 2.69
N LEU A 53 -4.41 2.34 3.97
CA LEU A 53 -3.60 1.81 5.07
C LEU A 53 -4.10 0.42 5.47
N LEU A 54 -3.19 -0.54 5.57
CA LEU A 54 -3.51 -1.87 6.08
C LEU A 54 -3.24 -1.99 7.58
N GLY A 55 -4.22 -2.48 8.32
CA GLY A 55 -4.07 -2.79 9.74
C GLY A 55 -5.37 -2.75 10.52
N ASP A 56 -5.27 -3.01 11.82
CA ASP A 56 -6.41 -2.92 12.72
C ASP A 56 -6.80 -1.44 12.93
N GLN A 57 -8.05 -1.10 12.65
CA GLN A 57 -8.53 0.29 12.70
C GLN A 57 -8.41 0.92 14.09
N ILE A 58 -8.56 0.15 15.17
CA ILE A 58 -8.45 0.65 16.54
C ILE A 58 -6.99 1.01 16.82
N MET A 59 -6.05 0.13 16.44
CA MET A 59 -4.62 0.36 16.62
C MET A 59 -4.13 1.59 15.84
N ILE A 60 -4.51 1.73 14.57
CA ILE A 60 -4.11 2.88 13.74
C ILE A 60 -4.64 4.19 14.31
N LYS A 61 -5.91 4.21 14.74
CA LYS A 61 -6.51 5.41 15.36
C LYS A 61 -5.86 5.75 16.70
N ALA A 62 -5.51 4.75 17.51
CA ALA A 62 -4.79 4.96 18.76
C ALA A 62 -3.39 5.55 18.51
N GLU A 63 -2.68 5.07 17.49
CA GLU A 63 -1.38 5.60 17.11
C GLU A 63 -1.46 7.03 16.54
N CYS A 64 -2.47 7.34 15.72
CA CYS A 64 -2.70 8.72 15.30
C CYS A 64 -2.88 9.66 16.51
N LYS A 65 -3.66 9.22 17.51
CA LYS A 65 -3.88 9.98 18.74
C LYS A 65 -2.59 10.16 19.55
N SER A 66 -1.74 9.14 19.66
CA SER A 66 -0.47 9.23 20.39
C SER A 66 0.50 10.23 19.73
N LEU A 67 0.46 10.33 18.40
CA LEU A 67 1.25 11.27 17.61
C LEU A 67 0.68 12.70 17.56
N GLY A 68 -0.52 12.93 18.12
CA GLY A 68 -1.24 14.20 17.96
C GLY A 68 -1.68 14.48 16.51
N LEU A 69 -1.79 13.44 15.69
CA LEU A 69 -2.21 13.52 14.30
C LEU A 69 -3.68 13.14 14.16
N SER A 70 -4.35 13.72 13.16
CA SER A 70 -5.69 13.32 12.74
C SER A 70 -5.58 12.67 11.37
N LEU A 71 -6.08 11.43 11.23
CA LEU A 71 -6.12 10.76 9.95
C LEU A 71 -7.25 11.35 9.09
N PRO A 72 -6.96 11.85 7.88
CA PRO A 72 -7.99 12.31 6.95
C PRO A 72 -9.04 11.25 6.68
N THR A 73 -10.31 11.65 6.54
CA THR A 73 -11.46 10.74 6.43
C THR A 73 -11.48 9.91 5.15
N ASP A 74 -10.78 10.38 4.13
CA ASP A 74 -10.64 9.77 2.81
C ASP A 74 -9.43 8.85 2.69
N ILE A 75 -8.57 8.76 3.72
CA ILE A 75 -7.60 7.66 3.83
C ILE A 75 -8.35 6.40 4.27
N ASN A 76 -8.39 5.40 3.40
CA ASN A 76 -9.09 4.16 3.67
C ASN A 76 -8.25 3.27 4.59
N ILE A 77 -8.84 2.76 5.68
CA ILE A 77 -8.22 1.72 6.53
C ILE A 77 -8.86 0.38 6.20
N ILE A 78 -8.05 -0.59 5.82
CA ILE A 78 -8.49 -1.96 5.53
C ILE A 78 -7.84 -2.90 6.54
N ASP A 79 -8.64 -3.65 7.29
CA ASP A 79 -8.16 -4.76 8.12
C ASP A 79 -8.09 -6.02 7.25
N PRO A 80 -6.89 -6.54 6.91
CA PRO A 80 -6.76 -7.73 6.07
C PRO A 80 -7.47 -8.95 6.66
N LYS A 81 -7.60 -9.03 7.98
CA LYS A 81 -8.20 -10.19 8.67
C LYS A 81 -9.72 -10.21 8.58
N LYS A 82 -10.34 -9.07 8.28
CA LYS A 82 -11.81 -8.88 8.26
C LYS A 82 -12.32 -8.35 6.92
N SER A 83 -11.46 -8.24 5.92
CA SER A 83 -11.82 -7.68 4.62
C SER A 83 -12.78 -8.62 3.86
N ASN A 84 -13.74 -8.01 3.17
CA ASN A 84 -14.60 -8.69 2.21
C ASN A 84 -13.87 -9.16 0.94
N LEU A 85 -12.63 -8.71 0.71
CA LEU A 85 -11.79 -9.12 -0.41
C LEU A 85 -11.12 -10.49 -0.20
N LEU A 86 -11.16 -11.02 1.03
CA LEU A 86 -10.50 -12.29 1.39
C LEU A 86 -10.85 -13.46 0.46
N PRO A 87 -12.13 -13.75 0.14
CA PRO A 87 -12.46 -14.90 -0.70
C PRO A 87 -11.85 -14.82 -2.11
N GLU A 88 -11.84 -13.63 -2.70
CA GLU A 88 -11.24 -13.39 -4.01
C GLU A 88 -9.72 -13.55 -3.95
N PHE A 89 -9.09 -12.94 -2.94
CA PHE A 89 -7.65 -12.95 -2.78
C PHE A 89 -7.11 -14.35 -2.49
N GLU A 90 -7.84 -15.13 -1.68
CA GLU A 90 -7.51 -16.54 -1.39
C GLU A 90 -7.59 -17.41 -2.64
N SER A 91 -8.64 -17.22 -3.46
CA SER A 91 -8.82 -17.93 -4.73
C SER A 91 -7.68 -17.63 -5.70
N GLU A 92 -7.31 -16.36 -5.87
CA GLU A 92 -6.22 -15.98 -6.76
C GLU A 92 -4.87 -16.46 -6.23
N TYR A 93 -4.61 -16.40 -4.92
CA TYR A 93 -3.39 -16.95 -4.33
C TYR A 93 -3.22 -18.43 -4.65
N LEU A 94 -4.29 -19.23 -4.50
CA LEU A 94 -4.28 -20.65 -4.83
C LEU A 94 -3.98 -20.89 -6.31
N ASN A 95 -4.59 -20.11 -7.20
CA ASN A 95 -4.35 -20.20 -8.63
C ASN A 95 -2.87 -19.94 -8.97
N LEU A 96 -2.29 -18.87 -8.42
CA LEU A 96 -0.89 -18.49 -8.62
C LEU A 96 0.08 -19.56 -8.11
N ARG A 97 -0.23 -20.11 -6.95
CA ARG A 97 0.67 -21.01 -6.21
C ARG A 97 0.38 -22.47 -6.46
N LYS A 98 -0.55 -22.80 -7.38
CA LYS A 98 -0.92 -24.17 -7.75
C LYS A 98 0.29 -25.03 -8.15
N LYS A 99 1.22 -24.47 -8.94
CA LYS A 99 2.45 -25.15 -9.37
C LYS A 99 3.42 -25.44 -8.22
N LYS A 100 3.24 -24.80 -7.07
CA LYS A 100 4.04 -24.99 -5.85
C LYS A 100 3.32 -25.84 -4.80
N GLY A 101 2.12 -26.34 -5.10
CA GLY A 101 1.38 -27.24 -4.22
C GLY A 101 0.71 -26.55 -3.03
N SER A 102 0.47 -25.24 -3.11
CA SER A 102 -0.17 -24.51 -2.00
C SER A 102 -1.59 -25.03 -1.70
N SER A 103 -1.91 -25.08 -0.40
CA SER A 103 -3.20 -25.55 0.10
C SER A 103 -4.17 -24.38 0.35
N ALA A 104 -5.47 -24.68 0.40
CA ALA A 104 -6.49 -23.69 0.75
C ALA A 104 -6.27 -23.07 2.14
N GLU A 105 -5.73 -23.85 3.08
CA GLU A 105 -5.39 -23.34 4.41
C GLU A 105 -4.21 -22.37 4.36
N GLU A 106 -3.16 -22.69 3.59
CA GLU A 106 -2.02 -21.78 3.40
C GLU A 106 -2.49 -20.46 2.78
N ALA A 107 -3.37 -20.50 1.78
CA ALA A 107 -3.91 -19.30 1.15
C ALA A 107 -4.68 -18.41 2.15
N ARG A 108 -5.56 -19.01 2.97
CA ARG A 108 -6.32 -18.32 4.04
C ARG A 108 -5.41 -17.62 5.05
N ILE A 109 -4.28 -18.24 5.40
CA ILE A 109 -3.33 -17.66 6.35
C ILE A 109 -2.54 -16.55 5.66
N LYS A 110 -1.96 -16.84 4.50
CA LYS A 110 -1.03 -15.93 3.80
C LYS A 110 -1.68 -14.64 3.37
N ILE A 111 -2.89 -14.69 2.83
CA ILE A 111 -3.58 -13.49 2.35
C ILE A 111 -3.93 -12.51 3.49
N LYS A 112 -4.03 -12.98 4.74
CA LYS A 112 -4.25 -12.11 5.90
C LYS A 112 -2.99 -11.38 6.36
N GLU A 113 -1.81 -11.75 5.85
CA GLU A 113 -0.57 -11.02 6.11
C GLU A 113 -0.56 -9.71 5.30
N PRO A 114 -0.31 -8.54 5.92
CA PRO A 114 -0.45 -7.26 5.23
C PRO A 114 0.39 -7.11 3.95
N LEU A 115 1.62 -7.65 3.91
CA LEU A 115 2.45 -7.63 2.71
C LEU A 115 1.81 -8.37 1.53
N TYR A 116 1.23 -9.55 1.79
CA TYR A 116 0.58 -10.36 0.76
C TYR A 116 -0.76 -9.77 0.36
N PHE A 117 -1.53 -9.24 1.32
CA PHE A 117 -2.77 -8.54 1.05
C PHE A 117 -2.53 -7.32 0.15
N ALA A 118 -1.53 -6.49 0.49
CA ALA A 118 -1.15 -5.33 -0.31
C ALA A 118 -0.69 -5.72 -1.71
N ALA A 119 0.15 -6.75 -1.83
CA ALA A 119 0.59 -7.26 -3.12
C ALA A 119 -0.60 -7.79 -3.97
N MET A 120 -1.59 -8.41 -3.34
CA MET A 120 -2.79 -8.89 -4.02
C MET A 120 -3.71 -7.74 -4.46
N MET A 121 -3.83 -6.68 -3.65
CA MET A 121 -4.49 -5.45 -4.07
C MET A 121 -3.86 -4.87 -5.34
N VAL A 122 -2.52 -4.88 -5.44
CA VAL A 122 -1.83 -4.42 -6.65
C VAL A 122 -2.11 -5.34 -7.83
N ARG A 123 -1.95 -6.66 -7.63
CA ARG A 123 -2.15 -7.67 -8.68
C ARG A 123 -3.54 -7.58 -9.30
N LEU A 124 -4.57 -7.46 -8.48
CA LEU A 124 -5.97 -7.45 -8.90
C LEU A 124 -6.48 -6.04 -9.27
N GLY A 125 -5.61 -5.03 -9.23
CA GLY A 125 -5.94 -3.66 -9.68
C GLY A 125 -6.68 -2.78 -8.67
N TYR A 126 -6.79 -3.20 -7.40
CA TYR A 126 -7.30 -2.35 -6.31
C TYR A 126 -6.34 -1.23 -5.91
N ALA A 127 -5.04 -1.40 -6.20
CA ALA A 127 -4.01 -0.40 -6.00
C ALA A 127 -3.04 -0.39 -7.19
N ALA A 128 -2.44 0.76 -7.48
CA ALA A 128 -1.42 0.88 -8.51
C ALA A 128 -0.02 0.48 -8.00
N GLY A 129 0.18 0.49 -6.68
CA GLY A 129 1.45 0.14 -6.05
C GLY A 129 1.32 -0.02 -4.53
N THR A 130 2.37 -0.57 -3.92
CA THR A 130 2.45 -0.78 -2.47
C THR A 130 3.74 -0.21 -1.88
N VAL A 131 3.67 0.27 -0.64
CA VAL A 131 4.83 0.71 0.16
C VAL A 131 4.84 -0.04 1.49
N GLY A 132 6.00 -0.56 1.87
CA GLY A 132 6.26 -1.25 3.14
C GLY A 132 7.77 -1.37 3.40
N GLY A 133 8.15 -2.05 4.47
CA GLY A 133 9.55 -2.22 4.87
C GLY A 133 10.04 -1.23 5.92
N ALA A 134 9.15 -0.45 6.53
CA ALA A 134 9.46 0.31 7.73
C ALA A 134 9.66 -0.64 8.92
N VAL A 135 8.87 -1.72 8.98
CA VAL A 135 8.94 -2.76 10.04
C VAL A 135 9.39 -4.10 9.46
N GLU A 136 8.97 -4.42 8.23
CA GLU A 136 9.29 -5.66 7.55
C GLU A 136 10.69 -5.67 6.94
N THR A 137 11.27 -6.87 6.85
CA THR A 137 12.58 -7.05 6.23
C THR A 137 12.48 -6.94 4.70
N THR A 138 13.50 -6.40 4.04
CA THR A 138 13.58 -6.34 2.57
C THR A 138 13.30 -7.69 1.90
N PRO A 139 13.85 -8.84 2.38
CA PRO A 139 13.52 -10.13 1.80
C PRO A 139 12.04 -10.49 1.88
N ASN A 140 11.32 -10.11 2.94
CA ASN A 140 9.89 -10.38 3.05
C ASN A 140 9.08 -9.54 2.06
N VAL A 141 9.37 -8.23 1.98
CA VAL A 141 8.71 -7.30 1.05
C VAL A 141 8.90 -7.77 -0.39
N VAL A 142 10.14 -8.05 -0.79
CA VAL A 142 10.48 -8.52 -2.15
C VAL A 142 9.85 -9.89 -2.42
N ARG A 143 9.83 -10.81 -1.45
CA ARG A 143 9.21 -12.12 -1.61
C ARG A 143 7.71 -12.00 -1.89
N ALA A 144 6.99 -11.16 -1.15
CA ALA A 144 5.55 -10.95 -1.38
C ALA A 144 5.29 -10.39 -2.78
N ALA A 145 6.07 -9.39 -3.21
CA ALA A 145 5.97 -8.82 -4.55
C ALA A 145 6.20 -9.87 -5.65
N ILE A 146 7.29 -10.64 -5.59
CA ILE A 146 7.62 -11.66 -6.60
C ILE A 146 6.59 -12.80 -6.62
N GLN A 147 6.07 -13.21 -5.45
CA GLN A 147 5.13 -14.33 -5.39
C GLN A 147 3.73 -13.97 -5.88
N ILE A 148 3.33 -12.70 -5.80
CA ILE A 148 1.96 -12.25 -6.05
C ILE A 148 1.87 -11.35 -7.27
N ILE A 149 2.66 -10.28 -7.35
CA ILE A 149 2.56 -9.31 -8.44
C ILE A 149 3.12 -9.94 -9.73
N GLY A 150 4.35 -10.45 -9.68
CA GLY A 150 5.05 -11.05 -10.82
C GLY A 150 6.43 -10.44 -11.05
#